data_AF-A0A536B5M1-F1
#
_entry.id   AF-A0A536B5M1-F1
#
_cell.length_a   1.000
_cell.length_b   1.000
_cell.length_c   1.000
_cell.angle_alpha   90.00
_cell.angle_beta   90.00
_cell.angle_gamma   90.00
#
_symmetry.space_group_name_H-M   'P 1'
#
loop_
_entity.id
_entity.type
_entity.pdbx_description
1 polymer ?
#
loop_
_entity_poly.entity_id
_entity_poly.type
_entity_poly.pdbx_seq_one_letter_code
_entity_poly.pdbx_strand_id
1 'polypeptide(L)'
;MKDDTGATACNLRSGGLYFGGVGVSVPLPATVPDMGTSLTNIGCCLDATPTAMQLLPTTPTDPGSNLRNCTSGDEIDNTDYPACVGGARDGKPCRAVGDCPGACNGGSQAGRACTTDADCTPSTCGLPGTCTATLTGCLFGPPLPMPNTNAEVVSTCIVNRIAQDASGLTNCMTGDAQLNIRLASDIYLTGDLLPGVTGIQPCPLCTGAPGSETCQGGPNDGQLCAPGSGELGESYPTSHDCPPPSNTFIGILPIPLALSTTAQTKVSAGAQFVFCGFCRNTTPSFEGPPPHPCTSNADCTNPSFPLCAQRDPGAFSVENARTITSTGAAAGDMTDHNPHSSRLVSVFCIPPAFDIVDGAADLPGPGAVALHGTAQLLP
;
A
#
# COMPACT_ATOMS: atom_id res chain seq x y z
N MET A 1 17.30 -15.75 0.93
CA MET A 1 17.65 -15.63 -0.49
C MET A 1 18.83 -16.51 -0.80
N LYS A 2 18.85 -17.12 -1.98
CA LYS A 2 19.99 -17.91 -2.47
C LYS A 2 20.62 -17.25 -3.70
N ASP A 3 21.93 -17.42 -3.83
CA ASP A 3 22.68 -16.97 -5.01
C ASP A 3 22.65 -17.98 -6.16
N ASP A 4 23.40 -17.68 -7.22
CA ASP A 4 23.59 -18.48 -8.43
C ASP A 4 24.30 -19.81 -8.20
N THR A 5 25.05 -19.96 -7.11
CA THR A 5 25.64 -21.25 -6.67
C THR A 5 24.67 -22.08 -5.84
N GLY A 6 23.53 -21.50 -5.42
CA GLY A 6 22.56 -22.09 -4.52
C GLY A 6 22.90 -21.92 -3.04
N ALA A 7 23.97 -21.19 -2.72
CA ALA A 7 24.34 -20.84 -1.36
C ALA A 7 23.42 -19.73 -0.81
N THR A 8 23.32 -19.65 0.52
CA THR A 8 22.52 -18.59 1.16
C THR A 8 23.23 -17.26 1.04
N ALA A 9 22.68 -16.34 0.25
CA ALA A 9 23.23 -14.99 0.09
C ALA A 9 22.85 -14.07 1.25
N CYS A 10 21.58 -14.13 1.69
CA CYS A 10 21.07 -13.33 2.80
C CYS A 10 19.80 -13.97 3.38
N ASN A 11 19.59 -13.88 4.70
CA ASN A 11 18.33 -14.25 5.35
C ASN A 11 17.43 -13.03 5.46
N LEU A 12 16.23 -13.12 4.87
CA LEU A 12 15.22 -12.08 5.01
C LEU A 12 14.73 -12.07 6.46
N ARG A 13 14.80 -10.91 7.11
CA ARG A 13 14.20 -10.72 8.44
C ARG A 13 12.68 -10.83 8.36
N SER A 14 12.12 -11.52 9.33
CA SER A 14 10.68 -11.55 9.58
C SER A 14 10.18 -10.13 9.90
N GLY A 15 8.98 -9.75 9.42
CA GLY A 15 8.42 -8.40 9.61
C GLY A 15 8.98 -7.33 8.67
N GLY A 16 9.92 -7.69 7.80
CA GLY A 16 10.52 -6.76 6.83
C GLY A 16 9.75 -6.69 5.52
N LEU A 17 9.71 -5.50 4.94
CA LEU A 17 9.42 -5.25 3.53
C LEU A 17 10.73 -5.04 2.78
N TYR A 18 10.92 -5.79 1.72
CA TYR A 18 12.05 -5.72 0.81
C TYR A 18 11.54 -5.39 -0.59
N PHE A 19 12.26 -4.55 -1.32
CA PHE A 19 11.93 -4.19 -2.69
C PHE A 19 13.17 -3.82 -3.49
N GLY A 20 13.02 -3.77 -4.81
CA GLY A 20 14.07 -3.32 -5.71
C GLY A 20 15.09 -4.41 -6.05
N GLY A 21 15.87 -4.14 -7.09
CA GLY A 21 16.98 -4.96 -7.52
C GLY A 21 18.25 -4.71 -6.69
N VAL A 22 19.42 -4.83 -7.33
CA VAL A 22 20.70 -4.57 -6.66
C VAL A 22 20.95 -3.07 -6.42
N GLY A 23 20.33 -2.20 -7.22
CA GLY A 23 20.55 -0.76 -7.20
C GLY A 23 19.74 -0.02 -6.11
N VAL A 24 18.90 -0.73 -5.35
CA VAL A 24 18.06 -0.12 -4.33
C VAL A 24 18.91 0.65 -3.32
N SER A 25 18.60 1.94 -3.19
CA SER A 25 19.34 2.88 -2.34
C SER A 25 18.65 3.11 -0.99
N VAL A 26 17.38 2.74 -0.87
CA VAL A 26 16.64 2.82 0.39
C VAL A 26 17.17 1.73 1.35
N PRO A 27 17.47 2.05 2.62
CA PRO A 27 17.88 1.05 3.59
C PRO A 27 16.83 -0.06 3.75
N LEU A 28 17.26 -1.33 3.66
CA LEU A 28 16.39 -2.51 3.78
C LEU A 28 16.77 -3.41 4.98
N PRO A 29 15.80 -4.12 5.58
CA PRO A 29 14.37 -4.06 5.29
C PRO A 29 13.75 -2.72 5.69
N ALA A 30 12.78 -2.28 4.90
CA ALA A 30 11.80 -1.32 5.38
C ALA A 30 10.98 -1.98 6.50
N THR A 31 10.82 -1.31 7.63
CA THR A 31 9.97 -1.83 8.69
C THR A 31 8.52 -1.64 8.29
N VAL A 32 7.74 -2.71 8.25
CA VAL A 32 6.30 -2.61 8.03
C VAL A 32 5.65 -2.41 9.39
N PRO A 33 4.76 -1.42 9.56
CA PRO A 33 3.90 -1.37 10.73
C PRO A 33 3.22 -2.71 10.95
N ASP A 34 3.63 -3.38 12.02
CA ASP A 34 3.00 -4.60 12.46
C ASP A 34 1.66 -4.25 13.13
N MET A 35 0.73 -5.20 13.14
CA MET A 35 -0.58 -5.07 13.78
C MET A 35 -1.59 -4.11 13.12
N GLY A 36 -1.42 -3.79 11.83
CA GLY A 36 -2.56 -3.39 11.00
C GLY A 36 -3.64 -4.48 11.09
N THR A 37 -4.88 -4.10 11.42
CA THR A 37 -5.99 -5.05 11.48
C THR A 37 -6.69 -5.09 10.13
N SER A 38 -7.05 -6.28 9.67
CA SER A 38 -7.82 -6.46 8.43
C SER A 38 -8.90 -7.49 8.68
N LEU A 39 -10.15 -7.06 8.52
CA LEU A 39 -11.34 -7.88 8.71
C LEU A 39 -11.83 -8.37 7.35
N THR A 40 -12.11 -9.66 7.25
CA THR A 40 -12.72 -10.26 6.06
C THR A 40 -13.99 -11.00 6.49
N ASN A 41 -15.03 -10.92 5.67
CA ASN A 41 -16.23 -11.70 5.86
C ASN A 41 -15.96 -13.17 5.51
N ILE A 42 -16.65 -14.08 6.19
CA ILE A 42 -16.69 -15.49 5.80
C ILE A 42 -17.86 -15.67 4.86
N GLY A 43 -17.57 -16.02 3.61
CA GLY A 43 -18.59 -16.22 2.58
C GLY A 43 -19.33 -17.54 2.74
N CYS A 44 -18.79 -18.60 2.14
CA CYS A 44 -19.35 -19.94 2.23
C CYS A 44 -18.30 -20.96 2.71
N CYS A 45 -18.79 -22.05 3.27
CA CYS A 45 -17.99 -23.24 3.53
C CYS A 45 -17.85 -24.03 2.23
N LEU A 46 -16.62 -24.39 1.88
CA LEU A 46 -16.26 -25.00 0.60
C LEU A 46 -16.14 -26.53 0.67
N ASP A 47 -16.25 -27.10 1.86
CA ASP A 47 -16.25 -28.54 2.07
C ASP A 47 -17.47 -29.00 2.88
N ALA A 48 -17.68 -30.32 2.92
CA ALA A 48 -18.77 -30.95 3.66
C ALA A 48 -18.54 -30.96 5.19
N THR A 49 -17.35 -30.58 5.65
CA THR A 49 -16.88 -30.63 7.05
C THR A 49 -16.57 -29.22 7.61
N PRO A 50 -17.36 -28.22 7.19
CA PRO A 50 -17.00 -26.79 7.01
C PRO A 50 -15.61 -26.34 7.52
N THR A 51 -14.52 -26.89 6.99
CA THR A 51 -13.15 -26.49 7.39
C THR A 51 -12.55 -25.44 6.47
N ALA A 52 -12.76 -25.60 5.16
CA ALA A 52 -12.35 -24.65 4.14
C ALA A 52 -13.43 -23.58 3.95
N MET A 53 -13.02 -22.32 4.01
CA MET A 53 -13.93 -21.17 3.94
C MET A 53 -13.42 -20.15 2.92
N GLN A 54 -14.36 -19.52 2.23
CA GLN A 54 -14.08 -18.37 1.38
C GLN A 54 -14.00 -17.09 2.21
N LEU A 55 -12.97 -16.29 1.97
CA LEU A 55 -12.84 -14.92 2.49
C LEU A 55 -13.41 -13.93 1.48
N LEU A 56 -14.27 -13.05 1.97
CA LEU A 56 -14.91 -11.95 1.25
C LEU A 56 -14.50 -10.61 1.86
N PRO A 57 -14.61 -9.51 1.11
CA PRO A 57 -14.26 -8.19 1.62
C PRO A 57 -15.23 -7.76 2.74
N THR A 58 -14.77 -6.90 3.64
CA THR A 58 -15.61 -6.15 4.56
C THR A 58 -15.66 -4.68 4.18
N THR A 59 -16.81 -4.05 4.44
CA THR A 59 -17.01 -2.60 4.31
C THR A 59 -16.89 -1.90 5.67
N PRO A 60 -16.74 -0.57 5.74
CA PRO A 60 -16.78 0.17 7.01
C PRO A 60 -18.12 0.08 7.74
N THR A 61 -19.18 -0.39 7.08
CA THR A 61 -20.52 -0.55 7.69
C THR A 61 -20.74 -1.92 8.30
N ASP A 62 -19.83 -2.87 8.09
CA ASP A 62 -19.93 -4.19 8.69
C ASP A 62 -19.65 -4.11 10.21
N PRO A 63 -20.24 -5.00 11.03
CA PRO A 63 -20.04 -4.99 12.48
C PRO A 63 -18.56 -5.11 12.88
N GLY A 64 -18.08 -4.21 13.75
CA GLY A 64 -16.69 -4.18 14.20
C GLY A 64 -15.67 -3.67 13.16
N SER A 65 -16.13 -3.38 11.95
CA SER A 65 -15.34 -2.83 10.86
C SER A 65 -15.42 -1.30 10.82
N ASN A 66 -14.40 -0.69 10.24
CA ASN A 66 -14.27 0.73 9.97
C ASN A 66 -13.28 0.93 8.81
N LEU A 67 -13.07 2.19 8.41
CA LEU A 67 -12.22 2.52 7.26
C LEU A 67 -10.76 2.06 7.37
N ARG A 68 -10.25 1.83 8.59
CA ARG A 68 -8.86 1.44 8.89
C ARG A 68 -8.63 -0.05 9.00
N ASN A 69 -9.69 -0.85 9.07
CA ASN A 69 -9.57 -2.30 9.20
C ASN A 69 -10.46 -3.10 8.23
N CYS A 70 -11.24 -2.42 7.39
CA CYS A 70 -12.02 -3.07 6.35
C CYS A 70 -11.15 -3.57 5.19
N THR A 71 -11.72 -4.37 4.29
CA THR A 71 -10.98 -4.97 3.16
C THR A 71 -11.66 -4.82 1.80
N SER A 72 -12.65 -3.94 1.71
CA SER A 72 -13.25 -3.50 0.45
C SER A 72 -12.38 -2.48 -0.30
N GLY A 73 -12.45 -2.56 -1.62
CA GLY A 73 -11.66 -1.78 -2.54
C GLY A 73 -12.28 -0.46 -2.95
N ASP A 74 -12.09 -0.12 -4.22
CA ASP A 74 -12.41 1.16 -4.83
C ASP A 74 -13.87 1.62 -4.69
N GLU A 75 -14.82 0.76 -4.32
CA GLU A 75 -16.19 1.15 -3.99
C GLU A 75 -16.33 1.95 -2.68
N ILE A 76 -15.33 1.97 -1.81
CA ILE A 76 -15.38 2.70 -0.53
C ILE A 76 -14.86 4.13 -0.68
N ASP A 77 -15.67 5.11 -0.27
CA ASP A 77 -15.24 6.51 -0.14
C ASP A 77 -14.39 6.68 1.14
N ASN A 78 -13.11 7.05 0.99
CA ASN A 78 -12.19 7.18 2.11
C ASN A 78 -12.26 8.58 2.75
N THR A 79 -13.02 8.71 3.84
CA THR A 79 -13.25 10.01 4.49
C THR A 79 -12.04 10.55 5.26
N ASP A 80 -11.06 9.73 5.60
CA ASP A 80 -9.85 10.16 6.33
C ASP A 80 -8.92 10.97 5.42
N TYR A 81 -9.05 10.82 4.11
CA TYR A 81 -8.27 11.56 3.11
C TYR A 81 -9.18 12.31 2.13
N PRO A 82 -9.67 13.52 2.51
CA PRO A 82 -10.51 14.33 1.66
C PRO A 82 -9.77 14.75 0.37
N ALA A 83 -10.50 14.82 -0.74
CA ALA A 83 -9.88 15.03 -2.05
C ALA A 83 -10.57 16.09 -2.92
N CYS A 84 -11.82 16.43 -2.67
CA CYS A 84 -12.44 17.61 -3.27
C CYS A 84 -11.96 18.86 -2.54
N VAL A 85 -11.38 19.80 -3.28
CA VAL A 85 -11.08 21.16 -2.85
C VAL A 85 -12.04 22.12 -3.55
N GLY A 86 -12.97 22.70 -2.78
CA GLY A 86 -14.06 23.53 -3.26
C GLY A 86 -15.29 22.74 -3.75
N GLY A 87 -16.31 23.47 -4.18
CA GLY A 87 -17.58 22.89 -4.65
C GLY A 87 -18.47 22.39 -3.51
N ALA A 88 -19.59 21.75 -3.86
CA ALA A 88 -20.57 21.27 -2.88
C ALA A 88 -20.13 20.02 -2.10
N ARG A 89 -19.08 19.35 -2.58
CA ARG A 89 -18.45 18.20 -1.92
C ARG A 89 -17.08 18.56 -1.35
N ASP A 90 -16.83 19.83 -1.02
CA ASP A 90 -15.58 20.25 -0.38
C ASP A 90 -15.26 19.37 0.84
N GLY A 91 -14.01 18.90 0.92
CA GLY A 91 -13.58 17.97 1.96
C GLY A 91 -14.15 16.55 1.85
N LYS A 92 -14.68 16.13 0.69
CA LYS A 92 -15.13 14.75 0.44
C LYS A 92 -14.21 14.01 -0.53
N PRO A 93 -14.25 12.67 -0.57
CA PRO A 93 -13.55 11.90 -1.59
C PRO A 93 -14.08 12.20 -2.99
N CYS A 94 -13.22 12.04 -3.98
CA CYS A 94 -13.57 12.10 -5.40
C CYS A 94 -12.85 11.00 -6.17
N ARG A 95 -13.47 10.52 -7.24
CA ARG A 95 -12.98 9.45 -8.13
C ARG A 95 -12.71 9.98 -9.52
N ALA A 96 -13.45 11.02 -9.91
CA ALA A 96 -13.29 11.76 -11.14
C ALA A 96 -13.47 13.26 -10.91
N VAL A 97 -13.03 14.07 -11.87
CA VAL A 97 -13.13 15.54 -11.84
C VAL A 97 -14.58 16.02 -11.64
N GLY A 98 -15.58 15.23 -12.07
CA GLY A 98 -17.00 15.54 -11.90
C GLY A 98 -17.55 15.33 -10.48
N ASP A 99 -16.81 14.68 -9.59
CA ASP A 99 -17.28 14.35 -8.24
C ASP A 99 -17.20 15.53 -7.26
N CYS A 100 -16.61 16.65 -7.68
CA CYS A 100 -16.57 17.90 -6.93
C CYS A 100 -17.43 18.96 -7.64
N PRO A 101 -18.77 18.79 -7.71
CA PRO A 101 -19.64 19.72 -8.43
C PRO A 101 -19.63 21.10 -7.78
N GLY A 102 -20.10 22.12 -8.52
CA GLY A 102 -20.29 23.45 -7.96
C GLY A 102 -21.27 23.44 -6.78
N ALA A 103 -21.27 24.51 -6.00
CA ALA A 103 -22.24 24.73 -4.93
C ALA A 103 -23.12 25.95 -5.24
N CYS A 104 -24.43 25.87 -4.98
CA CYS A 104 -25.29 27.05 -5.15
C CYS A 104 -24.90 28.17 -4.17
N ASN A 105 -24.69 29.39 -4.69
CA ASN A 105 -24.13 30.53 -3.95
C ASN A 105 -25.16 31.30 -3.09
N GLY A 106 -26.37 30.76 -2.87
CA GLY A 106 -27.38 31.42 -2.05
C GLY A 106 -28.79 30.84 -2.18
N GLY A 107 -29.77 31.54 -1.63
CA GLY A 107 -31.17 31.13 -1.65
C GLY A 107 -31.47 29.89 -0.80
N SER A 108 -32.64 29.27 -1.03
CA SER A 108 -33.08 28.06 -0.30
C SER A 108 -32.28 26.81 -0.65
N GLN A 109 -31.43 26.88 -1.68
CA GLN A 109 -30.59 25.78 -2.18
C GLN A 109 -29.10 26.00 -1.89
N ALA A 110 -28.74 26.99 -1.07
CA ALA A 110 -27.35 27.31 -0.74
C ALA A 110 -26.57 26.07 -0.30
N GLY A 111 -25.39 25.85 -0.89
CA GLY A 111 -24.54 24.70 -0.60
C GLY A 111 -24.94 23.39 -1.29
N ARG A 112 -26.09 23.32 -1.98
CA ARG A 112 -26.48 22.15 -2.77
C ARG A 112 -25.57 22.00 -3.99
N ALA A 113 -25.24 20.75 -4.32
CA ALA A 113 -24.51 20.42 -5.54
C ALA A 113 -25.25 20.89 -6.79
N CYS A 114 -24.49 21.49 -7.70
CA CYS A 114 -24.97 22.00 -8.98
C CYS A 114 -23.92 21.78 -10.07
N THR A 115 -24.42 21.67 -11.30
CA THR A 115 -23.59 21.65 -12.50
C THR A 115 -23.86 22.86 -13.38
N THR A 116 -25.03 23.48 -13.22
CA THR A 116 -25.45 24.69 -13.93
C THR A 116 -26.30 25.58 -13.03
N ASP A 117 -26.49 26.84 -13.43
CA ASP A 117 -27.34 27.79 -12.69
C ASP A 117 -28.81 27.34 -12.56
N ALA A 118 -29.29 26.47 -13.46
CA ALA A 118 -30.65 25.94 -13.40
C ALA A 118 -30.89 25.11 -12.12
N ASP A 119 -29.83 24.51 -11.57
CA ASP A 119 -29.89 23.70 -10.35
C ASP A 119 -30.05 24.55 -9.08
N CYS A 120 -29.90 25.88 -9.17
CA CYS A 120 -29.71 26.79 -8.05
C CYS A 120 -30.76 27.90 -7.89
N THR A 121 -31.92 27.81 -8.55
CA THR A 121 -32.91 28.91 -8.58
C THR A 121 -33.33 29.42 -7.18
N PRO A 122 -33.29 30.74 -6.89
CA PRO A 122 -33.00 31.89 -7.78
C PRO A 122 -31.52 32.35 -7.81
N SER A 123 -30.59 31.55 -7.30
CA SER A 123 -29.15 31.83 -7.24
C SER A 123 -28.37 31.18 -8.40
N THR A 124 -27.06 31.42 -8.45
CA THR A 124 -26.14 30.85 -9.44
C THR A 124 -25.36 29.67 -8.86
N CYS A 125 -24.95 28.76 -9.73
CA CYS A 125 -24.01 27.71 -9.41
C CYS A 125 -22.59 28.29 -9.29
N GLY A 126 -21.94 28.02 -8.16
CA GLY A 126 -20.52 28.32 -7.97
C GLY A 126 -19.63 27.44 -8.84
N LEU A 127 -18.34 27.79 -8.91
CA LEU A 127 -17.37 26.97 -9.64
C LEU A 127 -17.30 25.56 -9.03
N PRO A 128 -17.15 24.51 -9.86
CA PRO A 128 -16.85 23.18 -9.37
C PRO A 128 -15.54 23.18 -8.60
N GLY A 129 -15.46 22.29 -7.61
CA GLY A 129 -14.22 22.00 -6.92
C GLY A 129 -13.23 21.26 -7.81
N THR A 130 -12.00 21.13 -7.32
CA THR A 130 -10.96 20.32 -7.96
C THR A 130 -10.81 19.02 -7.20
N CYS A 131 -10.76 17.89 -7.92
CA CYS A 131 -10.39 16.62 -7.35
C CYS A 131 -8.86 16.54 -7.26
N THR A 132 -8.30 16.67 -6.05
CA THR A 132 -6.85 16.70 -5.81
C THR A 132 -6.24 15.33 -5.58
N ALA A 133 -7.05 14.30 -5.34
CA ALA A 133 -6.62 12.90 -5.22
C ALA A 133 -7.80 11.92 -5.48
N THR A 134 -7.53 10.67 -5.85
CA THR A 134 -8.57 9.63 -6.05
C THR A 134 -8.53 8.56 -4.97
N LEU A 135 -8.67 9.01 -3.72
CA LEU A 135 -8.48 8.17 -2.55
C LEU A 135 -9.79 7.44 -2.21
N THR A 136 -9.91 6.22 -2.73
CA THR A 136 -10.96 5.25 -2.42
C THR A 136 -10.37 3.97 -1.86
N GLY A 137 -11.18 3.23 -1.12
CA GLY A 137 -10.77 1.98 -0.49
C GLY A 137 -10.46 2.10 0.99
N CYS A 138 -10.57 0.95 1.65
CA CYS A 138 -10.13 0.77 3.03
C CYS A 138 -8.63 1.06 3.17
N LEU A 139 -8.22 1.59 4.32
CA LEU A 139 -6.81 1.80 4.62
C LEU A 139 -6.17 0.48 5.05
N PHE A 140 -4.90 0.30 4.74
CA PHE A 140 -4.14 -0.91 5.03
C PHE A 140 -2.93 -0.60 5.92
N GLY A 141 -3.16 -0.70 7.23
CA GLY A 141 -2.18 -0.31 8.25
C GLY A 141 -1.91 1.20 8.28
N PRO A 142 -1.24 1.71 9.33
CA PRO A 142 -0.92 3.13 9.42
C PRO A 142 0.05 3.58 8.30
N PRO A 143 0.19 4.90 8.06
CA PRO A 143 1.13 5.42 7.05
C PRO A 143 2.55 4.86 7.26
N LEU A 144 3.15 4.33 6.20
CA LEU A 144 4.44 3.67 6.22
C LEU A 144 5.56 4.70 5.96
N PRO A 145 6.41 5.02 6.95
CA PRO A 145 7.58 5.87 6.75
C PRO A 145 8.68 5.10 6.01
N MET A 146 9.26 5.72 4.98
CA MET A 146 10.37 5.18 4.20
C MET A 146 11.57 6.13 4.22
N PRO A 147 12.31 6.18 5.36
CA PRO A 147 13.46 7.06 5.48
C PRO A 147 14.60 6.58 4.57
N ASN A 148 15.21 7.51 3.83
CA ASN A 148 16.39 7.24 3.02
C ASN A 148 17.60 7.98 3.59
N THR A 149 18.40 7.27 4.39
CA THR A 149 19.62 7.83 5.01
C THR A 149 20.73 8.15 4.01
N ASN A 150 20.64 7.66 2.78
CA ASN A 150 21.59 8.00 1.71
C ASN A 150 21.20 9.29 0.99
N ALA A 151 19.93 9.69 1.05
CA ALA A 151 19.41 10.91 0.44
C ALA A 151 18.09 11.32 1.11
N GLU A 152 18.17 12.15 2.16
CA GLU A 152 17.02 12.53 2.99
C GLU A 152 15.86 13.09 2.16
N VAL A 153 16.16 13.92 1.16
CA VAL A 153 15.19 14.60 0.29
C VAL A 153 14.32 13.67 -0.57
N VAL A 154 14.71 12.40 -0.73
CA VAL A 154 13.90 11.39 -1.44
C VAL A 154 13.20 10.40 -0.52
N SER A 155 13.17 10.68 0.78
CA SER A 155 12.39 9.88 1.73
C SER A 155 10.89 10.09 1.51
N THR A 156 10.12 9.01 1.65
CA THR A 156 8.69 9.01 1.32
C THR A 156 7.83 8.58 2.49
N CYS A 157 6.63 9.15 2.57
CA CYS A 157 5.54 8.61 3.37
C CYS A 157 4.57 7.88 2.45
N ILE A 158 4.26 6.62 2.76
CA ILE A 158 3.39 5.79 1.93
C ILE A 158 2.07 5.54 2.65
N VAL A 159 0.95 5.92 2.04
CA VAL A 159 -0.38 5.56 2.52
C VAL A 159 -0.89 4.39 1.68
N ASN A 160 -1.10 3.24 2.31
CA ASN A 160 -1.62 2.07 1.62
C ASN A 160 -3.14 2.00 1.74
N ARG A 161 -3.82 1.79 0.62
CA ARG A 161 -5.27 1.54 0.58
C ARG A 161 -5.59 0.34 -0.28
N ILE A 162 -6.70 -0.32 0.01
CA ILE A 162 -7.23 -1.44 -0.76
C ILE A 162 -7.81 -0.89 -2.06
N ALA A 163 -7.18 -1.21 -3.19
CA ALA A 163 -7.62 -0.78 -4.51
C ALA A 163 -8.69 -1.71 -5.11
N GLN A 164 -8.76 -2.95 -4.64
CA GLN A 164 -9.72 -3.95 -5.08
C GLN A 164 -10.09 -4.85 -3.91
N ASP A 165 -11.37 -5.21 -3.83
CA ASP A 165 -11.91 -6.12 -2.82
C ASP A 165 -10.99 -7.31 -2.55
N ALA A 166 -10.66 -7.49 -1.26
CA ALA A 166 -9.89 -8.63 -0.83
C ALA A 166 -10.68 -9.92 -1.08
N SER A 167 -9.96 -10.97 -1.46
CA SER A 167 -10.54 -12.29 -1.68
C SER A 167 -9.57 -13.37 -1.26
N GLY A 168 -10.07 -14.49 -0.79
CA GLY A 168 -9.17 -15.52 -0.29
C GLY A 168 -9.85 -16.79 0.12
N LEU A 169 -9.02 -17.69 0.65
CA LEU A 169 -9.40 -18.98 1.20
C LEU A 169 -8.71 -19.15 2.54
N THR A 170 -9.38 -19.80 3.48
CA THR A 170 -8.79 -20.19 4.76
C THR A 170 -9.26 -21.57 5.19
N ASN A 171 -8.46 -22.25 6.00
CA ASN A 171 -8.84 -23.48 6.70
C ASN A 171 -8.83 -23.23 8.21
N CYS A 172 -9.98 -23.32 8.89
CA CYS A 172 -10.06 -23.02 10.32
C CYS A 172 -9.40 -24.04 11.24
N MET A 173 -9.17 -25.28 10.78
CA MET A 173 -8.54 -26.33 11.58
C MET A 173 -7.02 -26.31 11.48
N THR A 174 -6.48 -26.01 10.29
CA THR A 174 -5.02 -25.93 10.10
C THR A 174 -4.48 -24.52 10.27
N GLY A 175 -5.34 -23.51 10.11
CA GLY A 175 -4.97 -22.11 10.09
C GLY A 175 -4.25 -21.69 8.81
N ASP A 176 -4.35 -22.51 7.75
CA ASP A 176 -3.81 -22.18 6.44
C ASP A 176 -4.67 -21.09 5.80
N ALA A 177 -4.03 -20.06 5.25
CA ALA A 177 -4.73 -18.98 4.58
C ALA A 177 -4.02 -18.54 3.30
N GLN A 178 -4.83 -18.15 2.32
CA GLN A 178 -4.44 -17.43 1.11
C GLN A 178 -5.33 -16.20 0.99
N LEU A 179 -4.72 -15.02 0.89
CA LEU A 179 -5.42 -13.75 0.84
C LEU A 179 -4.85 -12.89 -0.29
N ASN A 180 -5.68 -12.54 -1.25
CA ASN A 180 -5.34 -11.63 -2.33
C ASN A 180 -5.84 -10.24 -1.97
N ILE A 181 -4.91 -9.29 -1.85
CA ILE A 181 -5.18 -7.88 -1.65
C ILE A 181 -4.48 -7.11 -2.76
N ARG A 182 -5.20 -6.22 -3.43
CA ARG A 182 -4.57 -5.24 -4.32
C ARG A 182 -4.46 -3.94 -3.57
N LEU A 183 -3.23 -3.47 -3.34
CA LEU A 183 -2.99 -2.16 -2.75
C LEU A 183 -2.85 -1.10 -3.84
N ALA A 184 -3.34 0.09 -3.55
CA ALA A 184 -2.85 1.33 -4.10
C ALA A 184 -1.99 2.00 -3.02
N SER A 185 -0.70 2.15 -3.29
CA SER A 185 0.24 2.82 -2.41
C SER A 185 0.40 4.26 -2.86
N ASP A 186 -0.21 5.20 -2.13
CA ASP A 186 0.00 6.63 -2.35
C ASP A 186 1.37 7.03 -1.84
N ILE A 187 2.16 7.66 -2.70
CA ILE A 187 3.51 8.05 -2.38
C ILE A 187 3.56 9.56 -2.20
N TYR A 188 4.02 9.98 -1.02
CA TYR A 188 4.27 11.37 -0.68
C TYR A 188 5.78 11.58 -0.54
N LEU A 189 6.36 12.44 -1.37
CA LEU A 189 7.77 12.81 -1.33
C LEU A 189 7.98 13.96 -0.35
N THR A 190 8.19 13.62 0.91
CA THR A 190 8.19 14.57 2.02
C THR A 190 9.59 14.93 2.49
N GLY A 191 10.57 14.04 2.27
CA GLY A 191 11.91 14.18 2.83
C GLY A 191 11.90 13.98 4.35
N ASP A 192 12.55 14.87 5.10
CA ASP A 192 12.43 14.93 6.56
C ASP A 192 11.47 16.05 6.97
N LEU A 193 10.27 15.69 7.41
CA LEU A 193 9.24 16.65 7.85
C LEU A 193 9.56 17.26 9.21
N LEU A 194 10.33 16.57 10.05
CA LEU A 194 10.54 16.93 11.45
C LEU A 194 12.04 16.92 11.80
N PRO A 195 12.84 17.85 11.25
CA PRO A 195 14.31 17.87 11.42
C PRO A 195 14.82 18.10 12.86
N GLY A 196 13.91 18.35 13.81
CA GLY A 196 14.21 18.45 15.24
C GLY A 196 13.96 17.15 16.03
N VAL A 197 13.43 16.12 15.37
CA VAL A 197 13.18 14.79 15.93
C VAL A 197 14.31 13.86 15.50
N THR A 198 14.69 12.92 16.35
CA THR A 198 15.76 11.95 16.03
C THR A 198 15.37 11.12 14.79
N GLY A 199 16.33 10.90 13.88
CA GLY A 199 16.09 10.15 12.65
C GLY A 199 15.33 10.96 11.60
N ILE A 200 15.23 10.42 10.39
CA ILE A 200 14.48 11.05 9.29
C ILE A 200 12.99 10.76 9.50
N GLN A 201 12.13 11.77 9.36
CA GLN A 201 10.70 11.68 9.61
C GLN A 201 9.89 11.93 8.33
N PRO A 202 9.71 10.93 7.46
CA PRO A 202 8.99 11.14 6.21
C PRO A 202 7.47 11.29 6.42
N CYS A 203 6.93 10.61 7.43
CA CYS A 203 5.53 10.74 7.80
C CYS A 203 5.39 11.65 9.03
N PRO A 204 4.27 12.36 9.18
CA PRO A 204 3.89 12.96 10.45
C PRO A 204 3.82 11.89 11.56
N LEU A 205 4.23 12.27 12.77
CA LEU A 205 4.20 11.39 13.93
C LEU A 205 2.95 11.63 14.78
N CYS A 206 2.49 10.60 15.49
CA CYS A 206 1.45 10.71 16.50
C CYS A 206 2.05 10.42 17.89
N THR A 207 2.51 11.46 18.59
CA THR A 207 3.28 11.28 19.83
C THR A 207 2.72 12.11 20.97
N GLY A 208 3.03 11.72 22.20
CA GLY A 208 2.57 12.40 23.41
C GLY A 208 2.42 11.44 24.57
N ALA A 209 1.76 11.89 25.64
CA ALA A 209 1.41 11.01 26.75
C ALA A 209 0.24 10.09 26.35
N PRO A 210 0.24 8.82 26.78
CA PRO A 210 -0.82 7.87 26.46
C PRO A 210 -2.24 8.40 26.70
N GLY A 211 -3.07 8.41 25.66
CA GLY A 211 -4.45 8.93 25.68
C GLY A 211 -4.58 10.44 25.44
N SER A 212 -3.49 11.11 25.05
CA SER A 212 -3.43 12.54 24.73
C SER A 212 -2.39 12.84 23.65
N GLU A 213 -2.08 11.85 22.83
CA GLU A 213 -1.15 11.97 21.72
C GLU A 213 -1.66 12.99 20.70
N THR A 214 -0.72 13.70 20.10
CA THR A 214 -1.00 14.72 19.10
C THR A 214 -0.12 14.56 17.88
N CYS A 215 -0.65 14.96 16.73
CA CYS A 215 0.09 14.98 15.49
C CYS A 215 1.27 15.95 15.57
N GLN A 216 2.42 15.49 15.10
CA GLN A 216 3.62 16.28 14.88
C GLN A 216 3.81 16.40 13.37
N GLY A 217 3.59 17.59 12.83
CA GLY A 217 3.63 17.88 11.41
C GLY A 217 2.36 17.47 10.64
N GLY A 218 2.39 17.75 9.34
CA GLY A 218 1.24 17.53 8.45
C GLY A 218 0.10 18.53 8.66
N PRO A 219 -1.01 18.39 7.92
CA PRO A 219 -2.16 19.29 7.99
C PRO A 219 -2.87 19.33 9.36
N ASN A 220 -2.75 18.26 10.15
CA ASN A 220 -3.41 18.13 11.45
C ASN A 220 -2.46 18.37 12.63
N ASP A 221 -1.35 19.08 12.43
CA ASP A 221 -0.37 19.39 13.49
C ASP A 221 -1.05 19.91 14.78
N GLY A 222 -0.67 19.32 15.92
CA GLY A 222 -1.22 19.61 17.25
C GLY A 222 -2.63 19.05 17.53
N GLN A 223 -3.30 18.42 16.57
CA GLN A 223 -4.59 17.75 16.80
C GLN A 223 -4.40 16.38 17.46
N LEU A 224 -5.44 15.91 18.18
CA LEU A 224 -5.44 14.59 18.80
C LEU A 224 -5.33 13.49 17.74
N CYS A 225 -4.60 12.42 18.08
CA CYS A 225 -4.42 11.27 17.20
C CYS A 225 -4.35 9.97 18.00
N ALA A 226 -4.68 8.86 17.34
CA ALA A 226 -4.40 7.52 17.87
C ALA A 226 -3.09 7.00 17.26
N PRO A 227 -2.04 6.72 18.06
CA PRO A 227 -0.78 6.24 17.53
C PRO A 227 -0.97 4.84 16.94
N GLY A 228 -0.32 4.61 15.80
CA GLY A 228 -0.14 3.24 15.33
C GLY A 228 0.64 2.42 16.38
N SER A 229 0.36 1.13 16.44
CA SER A 229 1.03 0.19 17.33
C SER A 229 2.28 -0.43 16.69
N GLY A 230 3.28 -0.81 17.47
CA GLY A 230 4.52 -1.42 16.98
C GLY A 230 5.79 -0.65 17.38
N GLU A 231 6.93 -1.32 17.32
CA GLU A 231 8.26 -0.73 17.59
C GLU A 231 9.07 -0.65 16.29
N LEU A 232 8.75 0.32 15.43
CA LEU A 232 9.32 0.40 14.08
C LEU A 232 10.54 1.32 13.93
N GLY A 233 11.06 1.81 15.05
CA GLY A 233 12.17 2.76 15.11
C GLY A 233 11.69 4.21 15.21
N GLU A 234 12.65 5.13 15.04
CA GLU A 234 12.48 6.56 15.32
C GLU A 234 11.43 7.25 14.43
N SER A 235 11.10 6.69 13.27
CA SER A 235 10.10 7.26 12.35
C SER A 235 8.65 6.89 12.66
N TYR A 236 8.39 6.35 13.85
CA TYR A 236 7.12 5.79 14.29
C TYR A 236 6.87 6.16 15.76
N PRO A 237 5.62 6.26 16.26
CA PRO A 237 4.32 5.95 15.63
C PRO A 237 3.79 6.98 14.62
N THR A 238 3.28 6.48 13.50
CA THR A 238 2.49 7.25 12.52
C THR A 238 0.99 7.01 12.76
N SER A 239 0.13 7.82 12.14
CA SER A 239 -1.33 7.65 12.21
C SER A 239 -2.03 8.25 11.00
N HIS A 240 -3.18 7.68 10.62
CA HIS A 240 -4.07 8.32 9.63
C HIS A 240 -4.75 9.57 10.17
N ASP A 241 -4.76 9.80 11.49
CA ASP A 241 -5.18 11.08 12.07
C ASP A 241 -4.18 12.20 11.74
N CYS A 242 -2.95 11.83 11.37
CA CYS A 242 -1.86 12.73 11.01
C CYS A 242 -1.47 12.53 9.53
N PRO A 243 -2.31 12.95 8.58
CA PRO A 243 -2.06 12.68 7.16
C PRO A 243 -0.81 13.42 6.67
N PRO A 244 -0.03 12.85 5.72
CA PRO A 244 1.04 13.59 5.06
C PRO A 244 0.51 14.82 4.31
N PRO A 245 1.36 15.85 4.08
CA PRO A 245 0.98 17.02 3.29
C PRO A 245 0.52 16.64 1.88
N SER A 246 -0.68 17.07 1.47
CA SER A 246 -1.25 16.68 0.18
C SER A 246 -0.48 17.23 -1.04
N ASN A 247 0.21 18.36 -0.88
CA ASN A 247 1.03 18.97 -1.92
C ASN A 247 2.34 18.23 -2.23
N THR A 248 2.71 17.22 -1.43
CA THR A 248 3.88 16.36 -1.66
C THR A 248 3.51 15.02 -2.31
N PHE A 249 2.25 14.80 -2.65
CA PHE A 249 1.81 13.60 -3.37
C PHE A 249 2.44 13.56 -4.77
N ILE A 250 3.08 12.45 -5.11
CA ILE A 250 3.79 12.29 -6.39
C ILE A 250 3.22 11.18 -7.28
N GLY A 251 2.46 10.24 -6.72
CA GLY A 251 1.86 9.17 -7.51
C GLY A 251 1.28 8.02 -6.69
N ILE A 252 0.65 7.09 -7.41
CA ILE A 252 0.11 5.85 -6.86
C ILE A 252 0.86 4.68 -7.50
N LEU A 253 1.36 3.78 -6.66
CA LEU A 253 1.97 2.53 -7.07
C LEU A 253 1.02 1.36 -6.75
N PRO A 254 0.49 0.64 -7.76
CA PRO A 254 -0.35 -0.53 -7.53
C PRO A 254 0.49 -1.74 -7.15
N ILE A 255 0.17 -2.39 -6.03
CA ILE A 255 0.88 -3.58 -5.52
C ILE A 255 -0.12 -4.73 -5.30
N PRO A 256 -0.09 -5.78 -6.14
CA PRO A 256 -0.86 -6.99 -5.89
C PRO A 256 -0.13 -7.87 -4.87
N LEU A 257 -0.70 -7.99 -3.67
CA LEU A 257 -0.24 -8.88 -2.62
C LEU A 257 -1.05 -10.18 -2.66
N ALA A 258 -0.42 -11.25 -3.12
CA ALA A 258 -0.91 -12.62 -2.92
C ALA A 258 -0.28 -13.14 -1.63
N LEU A 259 -0.95 -12.93 -0.50
CA LEU A 259 -0.48 -13.33 0.83
C LEU A 259 -0.81 -14.79 1.09
N SER A 260 0.11 -15.51 1.75
CA SER A 260 -0.11 -16.90 2.13
C SER A 260 0.60 -17.27 3.43
N THR A 261 0.01 -18.17 4.22
CA THR A 261 0.68 -18.80 5.38
C THR A 261 1.67 -19.88 4.96
N THR A 262 1.65 -20.29 3.70
CA THR A 262 2.61 -21.24 3.12
C THR A 262 3.82 -20.51 2.53
N ALA A 263 4.92 -21.22 2.31
CA ALA A 263 6.11 -20.62 1.70
C ALA A 263 5.85 -20.21 0.24
N GLN A 264 6.30 -19.01 -0.12
CA GLN A 264 6.34 -18.53 -1.50
C GLN A 264 7.78 -18.41 -1.97
N THR A 265 8.03 -18.84 -3.20
CA THR A 265 9.35 -18.79 -3.81
C THR A 265 9.28 -18.22 -5.21
N LYS A 266 10.22 -17.32 -5.51
CA LYS A 266 10.43 -16.77 -6.84
C LYS A 266 11.87 -17.00 -7.27
N VAL A 267 12.04 -17.41 -8.52
CA VAL A 267 13.35 -17.67 -9.13
C VAL A 267 13.54 -16.72 -10.30
N SER A 268 14.72 -16.11 -10.40
CA SER A 268 15.04 -15.22 -11.50
C SER A 268 15.24 -15.96 -12.83
N ALA A 269 14.88 -15.29 -13.93
CA ALA A 269 14.99 -15.81 -15.28
C ALA A 269 16.39 -15.60 -15.88
N GLY A 270 16.85 -16.59 -16.66
CA GLY A 270 18.04 -16.50 -17.52
C GLY A 270 19.36 -16.24 -16.78
N ALA A 271 20.40 -15.79 -17.50
CA ALA A 271 21.68 -15.35 -16.92
C ALA A 271 21.63 -13.91 -16.40
N GLN A 272 20.49 -13.23 -16.50
CA GLN A 272 20.34 -11.79 -16.24
C GLN A 272 19.70 -11.48 -14.88
N PHE A 273 19.54 -12.48 -14.00
CA PHE A 273 19.01 -12.31 -12.64
C PHE A 273 17.73 -11.47 -12.54
N VAL A 274 16.84 -11.58 -13.54
CA VAL A 274 15.59 -10.83 -13.60
C VAL A 274 14.49 -11.57 -12.86
N PHE A 275 13.97 -10.99 -11.79
CA PHE A 275 12.76 -11.44 -11.10
C PHE A 275 11.49 -10.80 -11.67
N CYS A 276 11.58 -9.55 -12.13
CA CYS A 276 10.44 -8.76 -12.57
C CYS A 276 10.67 -8.15 -13.95
N GLY A 277 10.30 -8.88 -15.00
CA GLY A 277 10.48 -8.44 -16.38
C GLY A 277 9.43 -7.43 -16.81
N PHE A 278 9.89 -6.27 -17.27
CA PHE A 278 9.12 -5.28 -18.02
C PHE A 278 9.91 -4.86 -19.27
N CYS A 279 9.21 -4.52 -20.34
CA CYS A 279 9.86 -4.10 -21.58
C CYS A 279 10.56 -2.76 -21.39
N ARG A 280 11.86 -2.74 -21.68
CA ARG A 280 12.76 -1.60 -21.50
C ARG A 280 13.59 -1.33 -22.74
N ASN A 281 14.06 -0.10 -22.85
CA ASN A 281 15.06 0.29 -23.84
C ASN A 281 16.49 0.12 -23.28
N THR A 282 17.50 0.58 -24.01
CA THR A 282 18.91 0.49 -23.59
C THR A 282 19.34 1.56 -22.58
N THR A 283 18.50 2.59 -22.35
CA THR A 283 18.73 3.69 -21.41
C THR A 283 17.67 3.64 -20.31
N PRO A 284 17.90 2.88 -19.23
CA PRO A 284 16.93 2.18 -18.36
C PRO A 284 15.55 2.87 -18.20
N SER A 285 14.76 2.83 -19.28
CA SER A 285 13.44 3.43 -19.39
C SER A 285 12.50 2.35 -19.90
N PHE A 286 11.32 2.32 -19.31
CA PHE A 286 10.35 1.25 -19.48
C PHE A 286 9.20 1.70 -20.38
N GLU A 287 8.65 0.76 -21.14
CA GLU A 287 7.45 0.98 -21.93
C GLU A 287 6.26 1.25 -21.01
N GLY A 288 5.50 2.29 -21.32
CA GLY A 288 4.32 2.71 -20.57
C GLY A 288 4.24 4.23 -20.41
N PRO A 289 3.27 4.71 -19.62
CA PRO A 289 2.22 3.96 -18.89
C PRO A 289 1.06 3.47 -19.81
N PRO A 290 0.42 2.30 -19.56
CA PRO A 290 0.70 1.32 -18.49
C PRO A 290 1.96 0.49 -18.77
N PRO A 291 2.61 -0.05 -17.73
CA PRO A 291 3.83 -0.84 -17.89
C PRO A 291 3.56 -2.14 -18.63
N HIS A 292 4.44 -2.53 -19.56
CA HIS A 292 4.31 -3.75 -20.36
C HIS A 292 5.11 -4.92 -19.73
N PRO A 293 4.47 -5.90 -19.09
CA PRO A 293 5.16 -7.03 -18.46
C PRO A 293 5.72 -7.99 -19.51
N CYS A 294 6.82 -8.65 -19.18
CA CYS A 294 7.44 -9.63 -20.06
C CYS A 294 8.12 -10.75 -19.26
N THR A 295 8.34 -11.87 -19.92
CA THR A 295 9.15 -12.99 -19.44
C THR A 295 10.37 -13.24 -20.30
N SER A 296 10.37 -12.72 -21.53
CA SER A 296 11.49 -12.74 -22.47
C SER A 296 11.45 -11.54 -23.41
N ASN A 297 12.55 -11.27 -24.12
CA ASN A 297 12.61 -10.18 -25.12
C ASN A 297 11.57 -10.35 -26.25
N ALA A 298 11.07 -11.57 -26.49
CA ALA A 298 10.06 -11.81 -27.52
C ALA A 298 8.69 -11.20 -27.17
N ASP A 299 8.43 -10.97 -25.88
CA ASP A 299 7.18 -10.34 -25.42
C ASP A 299 7.19 -8.82 -25.67
N CYS A 300 8.37 -8.26 -25.97
CA CYS A 300 8.60 -6.84 -26.21
C CYS A 300 8.52 -6.51 -27.70
N THR A 301 7.29 -6.35 -28.19
CA THR A 301 7.00 -6.13 -29.61
C THR A 301 7.27 -4.69 -30.06
N ASN A 302 7.36 -3.74 -29.13
CA ASN A 302 7.74 -2.38 -29.42
C ASN A 302 9.26 -2.29 -29.66
N PRO A 303 9.73 -1.92 -30.87
CA PRO A 303 11.16 -1.90 -31.19
C PRO A 303 11.95 -0.87 -30.40
N SER A 304 11.27 0.12 -29.79
CA SER A 304 11.91 1.11 -28.91
C SER A 304 12.24 0.53 -27.53
N PHE A 305 11.57 -0.54 -27.11
CA PHE A 305 11.73 -1.19 -25.80
C PHE A 305 11.98 -2.70 -25.94
N PRO A 306 13.03 -3.14 -26.66
CA PRO A 306 13.15 -4.53 -27.11
C PRO A 306 13.65 -5.52 -26.04
N LEU A 307 13.92 -5.06 -24.81
CA LEU A 307 14.55 -5.87 -23.77
C LEU A 307 13.56 -6.17 -22.65
N CYS A 308 13.50 -7.43 -22.24
CA CYS A 308 12.77 -7.81 -21.04
C CYS A 308 13.70 -7.80 -19.83
N ALA A 309 13.48 -6.87 -18.91
CA ALA A 309 14.30 -6.77 -17.72
C ALA A 309 13.60 -6.04 -16.57
N GLN A 310 14.20 -6.11 -15.39
CA GLN A 310 13.92 -5.16 -14.30
C GLN A 310 14.86 -3.96 -14.43
N ARG A 311 14.82 -2.99 -13.50
CA ARG A 311 15.73 -1.83 -13.54
C ARG A 311 17.19 -2.28 -13.42
N ASP A 312 17.61 -2.71 -12.23
CA ASP A 312 18.91 -3.34 -12.04
C ASP A 312 18.75 -4.84 -11.65
N PRO A 313 19.37 -5.79 -12.38
CA PRO A 313 19.38 -7.22 -12.05
C PRO A 313 19.73 -7.56 -10.60
N GLY A 314 19.20 -8.67 -10.08
CA GLY A 314 19.38 -9.08 -8.69
C GLY A 314 18.17 -8.70 -7.82
N ALA A 315 18.35 -8.68 -6.50
CA ALA A 315 17.27 -8.38 -5.57
C ALA A 315 17.79 -7.81 -4.26
N PHE A 316 17.16 -6.77 -3.73
CA PHE A 316 17.37 -6.24 -2.38
C PHE A 316 18.84 -5.97 -2.05
N SER A 317 19.52 -5.25 -2.96
CA SER A 317 20.97 -4.96 -2.90
C SER A 317 21.89 -6.18 -3.04
N VAL A 318 21.37 -7.34 -3.48
CA VAL A 318 22.15 -8.56 -3.74
C VAL A 318 22.19 -8.85 -5.24
N GLU A 319 23.37 -8.63 -5.84
CA GLU A 319 23.61 -8.73 -7.29
C GLU A 319 23.33 -10.13 -7.85
N ASN A 320 23.89 -11.16 -7.23
CA ASN A 320 23.80 -12.54 -7.68
C ASN A 320 22.57 -13.30 -7.14
N ALA A 321 21.54 -12.58 -6.67
CA ALA A 321 20.33 -13.19 -6.14
C ALA A 321 19.62 -14.03 -7.22
N ARG A 322 19.44 -15.32 -6.93
CA ARG A 322 18.75 -16.27 -7.81
C ARG A 322 17.37 -16.63 -7.33
N THR A 323 17.23 -16.79 -6.02
CA THR A 323 16.00 -17.28 -5.42
C THR A 323 15.62 -16.45 -4.22
N ILE A 324 14.40 -15.92 -4.24
CA ILE A 324 13.74 -15.28 -3.11
C ILE A 324 12.75 -16.29 -2.55
N THR A 325 12.87 -16.61 -1.27
CA THR A 325 11.92 -17.46 -0.56
C THR A 325 11.48 -16.72 0.69
N SER A 326 10.17 -16.61 0.86
CA SER A 326 9.54 -16.15 2.09
C SER A 326 8.69 -17.28 2.65
N THR A 327 8.79 -17.53 3.95
CA THR A 327 8.14 -18.68 4.59
C THR A 327 7.05 -18.16 5.53
N GLY A 328 5.79 -18.49 5.28
CA GLY A 328 4.70 -18.15 6.18
C GLY A 328 4.67 -19.03 7.43
N ALA A 329 3.65 -18.84 8.26
CA ALA A 329 3.28 -19.72 9.35
C ALA A 329 1.75 -19.73 9.47
N ALA A 330 1.16 -20.92 9.47
CA ALA A 330 -0.28 -21.10 9.66
C ALA A 330 -0.67 -20.77 11.11
N ALA A 331 -1.92 -20.32 11.28
CA ALA A 331 -2.44 -19.95 12.59
C ALA A 331 -2.66 -21.15 13.53
N GLY A 332 -2.79 -22.37 12.99
CA GLY A 332 -3.29 -23.52 13.75
C GLY A 332 -4.82 -23.53 13.83
N ASP A 333 -5.34 -24.32 14.76
CA ASP A 333 -6.79 -24.48 14.95
C ASP A 333 -7.41 -23.23 15.60
N MET A 334 -8.25 -22.52 14.82
CA MET A 334 -8.92 -21.28 15.23
C MET A 334 -10.37 -21.50 15.67
N THR A 335 -10.82 -22.74 15.83
CA THR A 335 -12.21 -23.07 16.21
C THR A 335 -12.57 -22.68 17.65
N ASP A 336 -11.57 -22.30 18.45
CA ASP A 336 -11.76 -21.79 19.81
C ASP A 336 -12.14 -20.29 19.85
N HIS A 337 -12.21 -19.63 18.68
CA HIS A 337 -12.50 -18.20 18.54
C HIS A 337 -11.50 -17.26 19.24
N ASN A 338 -10.35 -17.76 19.68
CA ASN A 338 -9.29 -16.92 20.26
C ASN A 338 -8.33 -16.40 19.17
N PRO A 339 -7.54 -15.36 19.45
CA PRO A 339 -6.47 -14.93 18.55
C PRO A 339 -5.31 -15.94 18.52
N HIS A 340 -4.89 -16.36 17.33
CA HIS A 340 -3.75 -17.24 17.09
C HIS A 340 -2.67 -16.54 16.27
N SER A 341 -1.40 -16.71 16.65
CA SER A 341 -0.29 -16.12 15.90
C SER A 341 -0.20 -16.72 14.50
N SER A 342 -0.10 -15.86 13.48
CA SER A 342 0.05 -16.25 12.08
C SER A 342 1.08 -15.37 11.37
N ARG A 343 1.67 -15.89 10.30
CA ARG A 343 2.57 -15.12 9.42
C ARG A 343 2.18 -15.31 7.98
N LEU A 344 1.67 -14.25 7.38
CA LEU A 344 1.37 -14.18 5.95
C LEU A 344 2.59 -13.64 5.21
N VAL A 345 2.96 -14.28 4.10
CA VAL A 345 4.08 -13.86 3.26
C VAL A 345 3.65 -13.65 1.82
N SER A 346 4.33 -12.73 1.14
CA SER A 346 4.21 -12.59 -0.32
C SER A 346 5.56 -12.30 -0.96
N VAL A 347 5.78 -12.85 -2.16
CA VAL A 347 6.86 -12.44 -3.06
C VAL A 347 6.23 -11.99 -4.38
N PHE A 348 6.41 -10.72 -4.74
CA PHE A 348 5.67 -10.05 -5.81
C PHE A 348 6.59 -9.26 -6.75
N CYS A 349 6.01 -8.67 -7.80
CA CYS A 349 6.68 -7.68 -8.62
C CYS A 349 6.12 -6.30 -8.38
N ILE A 350 7.01 -5.33 -8.35
CA ILE A 350 6.66 -3.93 -8.34
C ILE A 350 6.90 -3.38 -9.75
N PRO A 351 5.88 -2.85 -10.44
CA PRO A 351 6.05 -2.22 -11.75
C PRO A 351 6.84 -0.90 -11.63
N PRO A 352 7.29 -0.31 -12.75
CA PRO A 352 7.76 1.06 -12.75
C PRO A 352 6.65 2.01 -12.28
N ALA A 353 6.99 2.94 -11.41
CA ALA A 353 6.12 4.05 -10.99
C ALA A 353 6.12 5.20 -12.01
N PHE A 354 7.13 5.25 -12.90
CA PHE A 354 7.34 6.32 -13.90
C PHE A 354 7.58 7.70 -13.30
N ASP A 355 8.18 7.74 -12.11
CA ASP A 355 8.54 8.97 -11.40
C ASP A 355 9.95 8.86 -10.79
N ILE A 356 10.27 9.75 -9.86
CA ILE A 356 11.58 9.80 -9.20
C ILE A 356 11.83 8.62 -8.24
N VAL A 357 10.80 7.93 -7.75
CA VAL A 357 10.99 6.82 -6.78
C VAL A 357 11.55 5.58 -7.44
N ASP A 358 11.37 5.43 -8.75
CA ASP A 358 11.99 4.33 -9.52
C ASP A 358 13.51 4.30 -9.34
N GLY A 359 14.14 5.47 -9.25
CA GLY A 359 15.57 5.57 -9.01
C GLY A 359 15.98 5.16 -7.60
N ALA A 360 15.25 5.62 -6.58
CA ALA A 360 15.59 5.36 -5.18
C ALA A 360 15.29 3.91 -4.76
N ALA A 361 14.11 3.41 -5.14
CA ALA A 361 13.61 2.08 -4.81
C ALA A 361 14.03 1.00 -5.82
N ASP A 362 14.75 1.37 -6.89
CA ASP A 362 15.20 0.49 -7.96
C ASP A 362 14.05 -0.30 -8.61
N LEU A 363 13.05 0.46 -9.08
CA LEU A 363 11.85 -0.06 -9.70
C LEU A 363 11.90 0.07 -11.23
N PRO A 364 11.30 -0.89 -11.97
CA PRO A 364 10.66 -2.11 -11.49
C PRO A 364 11.65 -3.10 -10.88
N GLY A 365 11.19 -3.86 -9.89
CA GLY A 365 12.01 -4.81 -9.15
C GLY A 365 11.19 -5.82 -8.36
N PRO A 366 11.82 -6.87 -7.82
CA PRO A 366 11.13 -7.79 -6.92
C PRO A 366 10.68 -7.09 -5.65
N GLY A 367 9.65 -7.62 -5.01
CA GLY A 367 9.21 -7.28 -3.66
C GLY A 367 9.03 -8.54 -2.82
N ALA A 368 9.30 -8.45 -1.53
CA ALA A 368 9.00 -9.50 -0.57
C ALA A 368 8.54 -8.89 0.76
N VAL A 369 7.46 -9.42 1.31
CA VAL A 369 6.91 -8.97 2.58
C VAL A 369 6.57 -10.16 3.47
N ALA A 370 6.74 -9.98 4.78
CA ALA A 370 6.26 -10.89 5.80
C ALA A 370 5.44 -10.10 6.83
N LEU A 371 4.14 -10.35 6.86
CA LEU A 371 3.20 -9.72 7.77
C LEU A 371 2.97 -10.64 8.96
N HIS A 372 3.36 -10.17 10.14
CA HIS A 372 3.08 -10.84 11.41
C HIS A 372 1.76 -10.33 11.96
N GLY A 373 0.97 -11.23 12.52
CA GLY A 373 -0.24 -10.84 13.19
C GLY A 373 -0.93 -11.99 13.87
N THR A 374 -2.17 -11.75 14.24
CA THR A 374 -3.07 -12.75 14.81
C THR A 374 -4.21 -13.03 13.83
N ALA A 375 -4.51 -14.30 13.60
CA ALA A 375 -5.72 -14.71 12.94
C ALA A 375 -6.76 -15.13 13.99
N GLN A 376 -8.02 -14.73 13.79
CA GLN A 376 -9.12 -15.04 14.70
C GLN A 376 -10.41 -15.18 13.90
N LEU A 377 -11.25 -16.14 14.28
CA LEU A 377 -12.62 -16.22 13.80
C LEU A 377 -13.53 -15.43 14.74
N LEU A 378 -14.12 -14.35 14.24
CA LEU A 378 -15.10 -13.56 14.98
C LEU A 378 -16.50 -14.18 14.87
N PRO A 379 -17.33 -14.10 15.95
CA PRO A 379 -18.65 -14.70 16.02
C PRO A 379 -19.73 -13.99 15.18
#